data_AF-A0A523G496-F1
#
_entry.id   AF-A0A523G496-F1
#
_cell.length_a   1.000
_cell.length_b   1.000
_cell.length_c   1.000
_cell.angle_alpha   90.00
_cell.angle_beta   90.00
_cell.angle_gamma   90.00
#
_symmetry.space_group_name_H-M   'P 1'
#
loop_
_entity.id
_entity.type
_entity.pdbx_description
1 polymer ?
#
loop_
_entity_poly.entity_id
_entity_poly.type
_entity_poly.pdbx_seq_one_letter_code
_entity_poly.pdbx_strand_id
1 'polypeptide(L)'
;MTLDQILISAIIAAVLGLFLWGRWRYDVVAVLALVTATLSGIVPAEAMFAGFGHPATVTVALVLILSRGLQNAGAIDIVAKYLLPPLARPEALSGHWARWRPDYPPS
;
A
#
# COMPACT_ATOMS: atom_id res chain seq x y z
N MET A 1 -32.52 1.37 19.45
CA MET A 1 -31.56 1.99 18.51
C MET A 1 -31.99 3.42 18.30
N THR A 2 -31.18 4.40 18.69
CA THR A 2 -31.51 5.80 18.41
C THR A 2 -31.39 6.07 16.91
N LEU A 3 -32.21 6.96 16.37
CA LEU A 3 -32.29 7.24 14.94
C LEU A 3 -30.93 7.69 14.37
N ASP A 4 -30.19 8.48 15.15
CA ASP A 4 -28.84 8.94 14.81
C ASP A 4 -27.83 7.79 14.64
N GLN A 5 -27.94 6.75 15.47
CA GLN A 5 -27.05 5.59 15.43
C GLN A 5 -27.31 4.73 14.19
N ILE A 6 -28.57 4.62 13.78
CA ILE A 6 -28.96 3.90 12.56
C ILE A 6 -28.43 4.64 11.33
N LEU A 7 -28.57 5.98 11.29
CA LEU A 7 -28.06 6.80 10.19
C LEU A 7 -26.54 6.70 10.05
N ILE A 8 -25.80 6.83 11.14
CA ILE A 8 -24.33 6.70 11.13
C ILE A 8 -23.89 5.30 10.69
N SER A 9 -24.56 4.26 11.17
CA SER A 9 -24.24 2.87 10.80
C SER A 9 -24.50 2.60 9.33
N ALA A 10 -25.61 3.13 8.79
CA ALA A 10 -25.95 3.01 7.38
C ALA A 10 -24.94 3.73 6.46
N ILE A 11 -24.48 4.92 6.85
CA ILE A 11 -23.46 5.67 6.10
C ILE A 11 -22.13 4.90 6.08
N ILE A 12 -21.69 4.38 7.22
CA ILE A 12 -20.44 3.59 7.30
C ILE A 12 -20.55 2.31 6.44
N ALA A 13 -21.67 1.60 6.53
CA ALA A 13 -21.91 0.39 5.73
C ALA A 13 -21.93 0.69 4.22
N ALA A 14 -22.53 1.81 3.80
CA ALA A 14 -22.54 2.25 2.41
C ALA A 14 -21.14 2.59 1.90
N VAL A 15 -20.33 3.32 2.67
CA VAL A 15 -18.94 3.68 2.32
C VAL A 15 -18.07 2.42 2.22
N LEU A 16 -18.20 1.48 3.17
CA LEU A 16 -17.49 0.20 3.13
C LEU A 16 -17.91 -0.64 1.92
N GLY A 17 -19.21 -0.73 1.63
CA GLY A 17 -19.71 -1.43 0.44
C GLY A 17 -19.18 -0.85 -0.86
N LEU A 18 -19.08 0.48 -0.93
CA LEU A 18 -18.52 1.18 -2.09
C LEU A 18 -17.02 0.92 -2.25
N PHE A 19 -16.27 0.82 -1.14
CA PHE A 19 -14.86 0.43 -1.16
C PHE A 19 -14.65 -1.02 -1.61
N LEU A 20 -15.53 -1.94 -1.21
CA LEU A 20 -15.41 -3.36 -1.56
C LEU A 20 -15.73 -3.66 -3.04
N TRP A 21 -16.56 -2.84 -3.71
CA TRP A 21 -17.00 -3.10 -5.08
C TRP A 21 -15.85 -3.12 -6.11
N GLY A 22 -14.73 -2.42 -5.84
CA GLY A 22 -13.40 -2.69 -6.43
C GLY A 22 -13.24 -2.61 -7.96
N ARG A 23 -14.29 -2.27 -8.73
CA ARG A 23 -14.26 -2.33 -10.21
C ARG A 23 -13.67 -1.09 -10.88
N TRP A 24 -13.59 0.02 -10.16
CA TRP A 24 -13.01 1.28 -10.61
C TRP A 24 -11.72 1.54 -9.83
N ARG A 25 -10.77 2.25 -10.43
CA ARG A 25 -9.55 2.67 -9.73
C ARG A 25 -9.93 3.38 -8.42
N TYR A 26 -9.39 2.91 -7.29
CA TYR A 26 -9.72 3.43 -5.96
C TYR A 26 -9.58 4.95 -5.85
N ASP A 27 -8.55 5.54 -6.48
CA ASP A 27 -8.35 7.00 -6.53
C ASP A 27 -9.53 7.72 -7.20
N VAL A 28 -10.02 7.18 -8.32
CA VAL A 28 -11.11 7.76 -9.11
C VAL A 28 -12.43 7.68 -8.33
N VAL A 29 -12.68 6.54 -7.67
CA VAL A 29 -13.86 6.36 -6.80
C VAL A 29 -13.83 7.35 -5.64
N ALA A 30 -12.67 7.55 -5.01
CA ALA A 30 -12.52 8.47 -3.89
C ALA A 30 -12.82 9.92 -4.30
N VAL A 31 -12.28 10.37 -5.44
CA VAL A 31 -12.53 11.72 -5.96
C VAL A 31 -14.01 11.90 -6.33
N LEU A 32 -14.61 10.93 -7.02
CA LEU A 32 -16.04 10.96 -7.35
C LEU A 32 -16.89 11.04 -6.09
N ALA A 33 -16.69 10.16 -5.12
CA ALA A 33 -17.45 10.14 -3.88
C ALA A 33 -17.37 11.48 -3.13
N LEU A 34 -16.18 12.10 -3.07
CA LEU A 34 -15.98 13.40 -2.45
C LEU A 34 -16.75 14.52 -3.19
N VAL A 35 -16.70 14.52 -4.52
CA VAL A 35 -17.44 15.47 -5.36
C VAL A 35 -18.95 15.30 -5.17
N THR A 36 -19.46 14.07 -5.23
CA THR A 36 -20.91 13.81 -5.06
C THR A 36 -21.40 14.17 -3.65
N ALA A 37 -20.61 13.90 -2.61
CA ALA A 37 -20.94 14.26 -1.22
C ALA A 37 -21.00 15.78 -1.00
N THR A 38 -20.18 16.52 -1.74
CA THR A 38 -20.15 18.00 -1.67
C THR A 38 -21.29 18.60 -2.49
N LEU A 39 -21.54 18.09 -3.71
CA LEU A 39 -22.65 18.54 -4.56
C LEU A 39 -24.03 18.24 -3.97
N SER A 40 -24.14 17.17 -3.19
CA SER A 40 -25.38 16.83 -2.45
C SER A 40 -25.58 17.69 -1.19
N GLY A 41 -24.64 18.55 -0.83
CA GLY A 41 -24.73 19.44 0.34
C GLY A 41 -24.53 18.74 1.69
N ILE A 42 -24.17 17.46 1.68
CA ILE A 42 -23.86 16.69 2.90
C ILE A 42 -22.57 17.20 3.54
N VAL A 43 -21.60 17.60 2.70
CA VAL A 43 -20.33 18.19 3.14
C VAL A 43 -20.23 19.63 2.59
N PRO A 44 -20.02 20.64 3.44
CA PRO A 44 -19.74 22.01 3.00
C PRO A 44 -18.52 22.05 2.07
N ALA A 45 -18.58 22.85 1.00
CA ALA A 45 -17.48 22.94 0.02
C ALA A 45 -16.15 23.38 0.66
N GLU A 46 -16.23 24.21 1.69
CA GLU A 46 -15.07 24.69 2.46
C GLU A 46 -14.43 23.57 3.30
N ALA A 47 -15.20 22.55 3.66
CA ALA A 47 -14.77 21.42 4.48
C ALA A 47 -14.43 20.16 3.67
N MET A 48 -14.69 20.15 2.35
CA MET A 48 -14.44 19.01 1.46
C MET A 48 -13.01 18.46 1.56
N PHE A 49 -12.02 19.34 1.76
CA PHE A 49 -10.62 18.95 1.88
C PHE A 49 -10.10 18.88 3.31
N ALA A 50 -10.93 19.07 4.33
CA ALA A 50 -10.50 19.05 5.74
C ALA A 50 -9.83 17.73 6.14
N GLY A 51 -10.18 16.63 5.48
CA GLY A 51 -9.54 15.31 5.68
C GLY A 51 -8.07 15.26 5.26
N PHE A 52 -7.61 16.10 4.32
CA PHE A 52 -6.20 16.12 3.90
C PHE A 52 -5.28 16.76 4.96
N GLY A 53 -5.81 17.68 5.77
CA GLY A 53 -5.09 18.28 6.90
C GLY A 53 -5.12 17.44 8.18
N HIS A 54 -5.83 16.31 8.18
CA HIS A 54 -5.95 15.47 9.37
C HIS A 54 -4.62 14.75 9.66
N PRO A 55 -4.15 14.71 10.93
CA PRO A 55 -2.87 14.11 11.27
C PRO A 55 -2.69 12.69 10.74
N ALA A 56 -3.75 11.87 10.73
CA ALA A 56 -3.66 10.50 10.23
C ALA A 56 -3.39 10.41 8.72
N THR A 57 -3.98 11.29 7.91
CA THR A 57 -3.79 11.29 6.46
C THR A 57 -2.40 11.80 6.09
N VAL A 58 -1.94 12.83 6.82
CA VAL A 58 -0.60 13.41 6.66
C VAL A 58 0.48 12.39 7.02
N THR A 59 0.33 11.60 8.08
CA THR A 59 1.32 10.58 8.45
C THR A 59 1.44 9.49 7.38
N VAL A 60 0.32 9.03 6.80
CA VAL A 60 0.36 8.06 5.69
C VAL A 60 1.10 8.65 4.49
N ALA A 61 0.80 9.89 4.09
CA ALA A 61 1.50 10.56 3.00
C ALA A 61 3.01 10.67 3.28
N LEU A 62 3.39 11.07 4.49
CA LEU A 62 4.79 11.16 4.90
C LEU A 62 5.49 9.80 4.87
N VAL A 63 4.85 8.73 5.35
CA VAL A 63 5.42 7.38 5.34
C VAL A 63 5.64 6.90 3.89
N LEU A 64 4.70 7.18 2.98
CA LEU A 64 4.86 6.83 1.57
C LEU A 64 6.00 7.61 0.91
N ILE A 65 6.09 8.93 1.16
CA ILE A 65 7.17 9.78 0.66
C ILE A 65 8.51 9.33 1.23
N LEU A 66 8.57 9.07 2.53
CA LEU A 66 9.76 8.59 3.22
C LEU A 66 10.21 7.23 2.67
N SER A 67 9.29 6.29 2.49
CA SER A 67 9.59 4.97 1.92
C SER A 67 10.20 5.10 0.52
N ARG A 68 9.62 5.93 -0.35
CA ARG A 68 10.19 6.19 -1.68
C ARG A 68 11.52 6.95 -1.62
N GLY A 69 11.65 7.91 -0.72
CA GLY A 69 12.89 8.67 -0.52
C GLY A 69 14.04 7.76 -0.08
N LEU A 70 13.78 6.85 0.86
CA LEU A 70 14.76 5.86 1.34
C LEU A 70 15.14 4.85 0.26
N GLN A 71 14.18 4.40 -0.55
CA GLN A 71 14.44 3.52 -1.71
C GLN A 71 15.33 4.23 -2.74
N ASN A 72 14.99 5.47 -3.12
CA ASN A 72 15.75 6.23 -4.10
C ASN A 72 17.15 6.61 -3.61
N ALA A 73 17.34 6.77 -2.31
CA ALA A 73 18.63 7.09 -1.70
C ALA A 73 19.54 5.85 -1.50
N GLY A 74 19.08 4.63 -1.80
CA GLY A 74 19.82 3.40 -1.51
C GLY A 74 19.99 3.10 -0.01
N ALA A 75 19.30 3.85 0.85
CA ALA A 75 19.36 3.67 2.30
C ALA A 75 18.79 2.30 2.72
N ILE A 76 17.81 1.80 1.97
CA ILE A 76 17.24 0.46 2.19
C ILE A 76 18.30 -0.63 1.95
N ASP A 77 19.18 -0.48 0.95
CA ASP A 77 20.23 -1.47 0.68
C ASP A 77 21.29 -1.53 1.78
N ILE A 78 21.61 -0.37 2.37
CA ILE A 78 22.51 -0.27 3.52
C ILE A 78 21.90 -1.01 4.71
N VAL A 79 20.64 -0.72 5.05
CA VAL A 79 19.93 -1.38 6.15
C VAL A 79 19.79 -2.89 5.89
N ALA A 80 19.47 -3.29 4.65
CA ALA A 80 19.37 -4.70 4.28
C ALA A 80 20.71 -5.43 4.45
N LYS A 81 21.84 -4.80 4.11
CA LYS A 81 23.17 -5.39 4.33
C LYS A 81 23.50 -5.62 5.81
N TYR A 82 22.99 -4.79 6.71
CA TYR A 82 23.19 -4.97 8.16
C TYR A 82 22.20 -5.96 8.78
N LEU A 83 20.99 -6.06 8.24
CA LEU A 83 19.94 -6.94 8.78
C LEU A 83 19.98 -8.36 8.19
N LEU A 84 20.44 -8.53 6.95
CA LEU A 84 20.60 -9.84 6.35
C LEU A 84 21.90 -10.49 6.84
N PRO A 85 21.86 -11.68 7.46
CA PRO A 85 23.07 -12.43 7.73
C PRO A 85 23.75 -12.73 6.38
N PRO A 86 25.10 -12.82 6.33
CA PRO A 86 25.79 -13.22 5.11
C PRO A 86 25.23 -14.58 4.69
N LEU A 87 24.37 -14.59 3.67
CA LEU A 87 23.85 -15.83 3.10
C LEU A 87 25.08 -16.67 2.78
N ALA A 88 25.19 -17.80 3.49
CA ALA A 88 26.34 -18.67 3.42
C ALA A 88 26.68 -18.93 1.95
N ARG A 89 27.96 -18.74 1.59
CA ARG A 89 28.52 -19.02 0.27
C ARG A 89 27.92 -20.31 -0.30
N PRO A 90 27.29 -20.29 -1.49
CA PRO A 90 26.80 -21.49 -2.18
C PRO A 90 27.91 -22.49 -2.58
N GLU A 91 29.18 -22.17 -2.33
CA GLU A 91 30.34 -22.98 -2.67
C GLU A 91 30.45 -24.30 -1.88
N ALA A 92 29.76 -24.42 -0.73
CA ALA A 92 29.74 -25.68 0.03
C ALA A 92 28.82 -26.75 -0.61
N LEU A 93 27.92 -26.36 -1.52
CA LEU A 93 27.00 -27.28 -2.19
C LEU A 93 27.47 -27.67 -3.60
N SER A 94 28.42 -26.95 -4.21
CA SER A 94 28.91 -27.26 -5.56
C SER A 94 29.92 -28.41 -5.61
N GLY A 95 30.54 -28.79 -4.49
CA GLY A 95 31.57 -29.84 -4.44
C GLY A 95 31.04 -31.27 -4.60
N HIS A 96 29.77 -31.53 -4.27
CA HIS A 96 29.21 -32.89 -4.35
C HIS A 96 28.29 -33.11 -5.55
N TRP A 97 27.60 -32.07 -6.04
CA TRP A 97 26.77 -32.18 -7.25
C TRP A 97 27.56 -32.16 -8.56
N ALA A 98 28.80 -31.64 -8.56
CA ALA A 98 29.70 -31.70 -9.72
C ALA A 98 30.07 -33.14 -10.13
N ARG A 99 29.98 -34.10 -9.19
CA ARG A 99 30.20 -35.54 -9.45
C ARG A 99 29.12 -36.17 -10.33
N TRP A 100 27.91 -35.60 -10.36
CA TRP A 100 26.74 -36.19 -11.01
C TRP A 100 26.33 -35.47 -12.30
N ARG A 101 27.21 -34.66 -12.91
CA ARG A 101 26.93 -34.09 -14.23
C ARG A 101 27.11 -35.17 -15.30
N PRO A 102 26.06 -35.57 -16.04
CA PRO A 102 26.22 -36.42 -17.21
C PRO A 102 26.80 -35.56 -18.34
N ASP A 103 27.99 -35.91 -18.80
CA ASP A 103 28.67 -35.22 -19.90
C ASP A 103 27.81 -35.27 -21.17
N TYR A 104 27.45 -34.11 -21.72
CA TYR A 104 26.83 -34.02 -23.03
C TYR A 104 27.93 -34.19 -24.10
N PRO A 105 27.78 -35.10 -25.07
CA PRO A 105 28.81 -35.32 -26.08
C PRO A 105 28.91 -34.11 -27.02
N PRO A 106 30.13 -33.72 -27.44
CA PRO A 106 30.29 -32.69 -28.45
C PRO A 106 29.77 -33.19 -29.81
N SER A 107 29.06 -32.28 -30.51
CA SER A 107 28.51 -32.43 -31.85
C SER A 107 29.56 -32.73 -32.91
#